data_AF-A0A3L6T9U2-F1
#
_entry.id   AF-A0A3L6T9U2-F1
#
_cell.length_a   1.000
_cell.length_b   1.000
_cell.length_c   1.000
_cell.angle_alpha   90.00
_cell.angle_beta   90.00
_cell.angle_gamma   90.00
#
_symmetry.space_group_name_H-M   'P 1'
#
loop_
_entity.id
_entity.type
_entity.pdbx_description
1 polymer ?
#
loop_
_entity_poly.entity_id
_entity_poly.type
_entity_poly.pdbx_seq_one_letter_code
_entity_poly.pdbx_strand_id
1 'polypeptide(L)'
;MTSDWRITSRLGTFRDSAIFCRLRHHRRSQFAARPRYNRCSNLRSSRSSFSCSETNNNAQIFTIEELRPDIEKVQAVKKAFVRRFWKVSGREAVKTISAARLSQLASKEEMKVTDNLVLGQAERKMKLHRPRKEFAWWRSRVSFGIRKRRGEGLKLSLPHGSCFHGTSSCHRLFISWALLSYNLFPHTVTHVGFCTDLTPEEHKKLVESAKPLCGSVVRIIEVDKNEEVIGTGTAFLVYRDDGSKRGLFLTCEHNFLNDSDGKGKVIRFSNGDKNYPIEEILYRHKKRDLLLFSVKDIPECQRLQLSSDKVEIGDKVVIVGYSSPTLHLNNGELMHLVLVKAPSILPGRIAADPFGKKEDQHHEVIHNTCAGSKGCSGAPLFKNGEVIGIHLAADKTWREAVSVNTVLHMLREWLNKGKNNDDAFVELIMECAKKCDERVTSSSSYTFIILLSNILIDEVQICNKIKKKARGLIQKKNSLIIPGMIKVARG
;
A
#
# COMPACT_ATOMS: atom_id res chain seq x y z
N MET A 1 32.82 -48.94 15.39
CA MET A 1 33.10 -48.49 16.78
C MET A 1 31.97 -47.55 17.18
N THR A 2 31.00 -48.10 17.88
CA THR A 2 29.78 -47.46 18.37
C THR A 2 30.02 -46.96 19.79
N SER A 3 29.60 -45.74 20.11
CA SER A 3 29.51 -45.27 21.50
C SER A 3 28.18 -44.57 21.73
N ASP A 4 27.30 -45.33 22.38
CA ASP A 4 26.05 -44.94 23.00
C ASP A 4 26.24 -43.86 24.07
N TRP A 5 25.25 -42.97 24.20
CA TRP A 5 24.94 -42.29 25.46
C TRP A 5 23.42 -42.38 25.71
N ARG A 6 23.04 -43.24 26.66
CA ARG A 6 21.79 -43.18 27.42
C ARG A 6 22.14 -42.88 28.87
N ILE A 7 21.24 -42.18 29.57
CA ILE A 7 20.95 -42.14 31.02
C ILE A 7 20.38 -40.73 31.29
N THR A 8 19.34 -40.44 32.08
CA THR A 8 18.13 -41.12 32.57
C THR A 8 17.24 -39.99 33.13
N SER A 9 15.93 -40.12 32.99
CA SER A 9 14.91 -39.31 33.67
C SER A 9 14.90 -39.51 35.18
N ARG A 10 14.74 -38.42 35.96
CA ARG A 10 14.20 -38.47 37.32
C ARG A 10 13.04 -37.49 37.49
N LEU A 11 11.87 -38.08 37.77
CA LEU A 11 10.67 -37.45 38.30
C LEU A 11 10.90 -36.99 39.74
N GLY A 12 10.38 -35.82 40.08
CA GLY A 12 10.31 -35.30 41.45
C GLY A 12 9.20 -34.26 41.55
N THR A 13 8.01 -34.71 41.92
CA THR A 13 6.89 -33.89 42.41
C THR A 13 7.25 -33.29 43.78
N PHE A 14 6.90 -32.02 44.06
CA PHE A 14 6.20 -31.60 45.29
C PHE A 14 5.81 -30.11 45.28
N ARG A 15 4.83 -29.82 46.14
CA ARG A 15 3.86 -28.71 46.25
C ARG A 15 4.38 -27.30 46.58
N ASP A 16 3.52 -26.34 46.21
CA ASP A 16 3.07 -25.11 46.90
C ASP A 16 3.95 -24.50 47.99
N SER A 17 4.26 -23.20 47.83
CA SER A 17 4.20 -22.21 48.92
C SER A 17 4.26 -20.79 48.34
N ALA A 18 3.15 -20.07 48.47
CA ALA A 18 3.09 -18.61 48.33
C ALA A 18 3.68 -17.96 49.58
N ILE A 19 4.66 -17.06 49.42
CA ILE A 19 5.06 -16.13 50.49
C ILE A 19 5.24 -14.72 49.94
N PHE A 20 4.43 -13.85 50.53
CA PHE A 20 4.49 -12.39 50.54
C PHE A 20 5.87 -11.87 50.99
N CYS A 21 6.44 -10.90 50.29
CA CYS A 21 7.35 -9.96 50.94
C CYS A 21 7.27 -8.55 50.32
N ARG A 22 6.65 -7.64 51.08
CA ARG A 22 6.84 -6.20 50.99
C ARG A 22 8.27 -5.87 51.43
N LEU A 23 8.93 -4.92 50.76
CA LEU A 23 9.68 -3.84 51.41
C LEU A 23 9.97 -2.69 50.44
N ARG A 24 9.59 -1.49 50.87
CA ARG A 24 10.00 -0.15 50.42
C ARG A 24 11.49 0.08 50.78
N HIS A 25 12.29 1.06 50.33
CA HIS A 25 12.10 2.42 49.81
C HIS A 25 13.43 2.93 49.17
N HIS A 26 13.31 3.97 48.34
CA HIS A 26 14.29 5.05 48.06
C HIS A 26 15.49 4.85 47.11
N ARG A 27 15.42 5.52 45.94
CA ARG A 27 16.12 6.81 45.71
C ARG A 27 15.50 7.60 44.54
N ARG A 28 15.46 8.92 44.71
CA ARG A 28 15.01 9.96 43.78
C ARG A 28 16.19 10.47 42.93
N SER A 29 15.93 10.84 41.68
CA SER A 29 16.44 12.03 40.95
C SER A 29 15.86 11.93 39.52
N GLN A 30 14.93 12.79 39.09
CA GLN A 30 14.95 14.23 38.75
C GLN A 30 15.15 14.51 37.25
N PHE A 31 14.10 15.14 36.69
CA PHE A 31 13.99 16.01 35.50
C PHE A 31 14.21 15.45 34.07
N ALA A 32 13.13 15.43 33.27
CA ALA A 32 12.84 16.47 32.28
C ALA A 32 11.38 16.39 31.80
N ALA A 33 10.69 17.54 31.84
CA ALA A 33 9.27 17.70 31.61
C ALA A 33 8.90 17.70 30.11
N ARG A 34 7.72 17.14 29.78
CA ARG A 34 6.97 17.45 28.55
C ARG A 34 5.61 18.04 28.93
N PRO A 35 5.11 19.06 28.20
CA PRO A 35 3.88 19.75 28.57
C PRO A 35 2.64 18.89 28.29
N ARG A 36 1.76 18.78 29.29
CA ARG A 36 0.41 18.23 29.15
C ARG A 36 -0.54 19.33 28.70
N TYR A 37 -1.26 19.07 27.61
CA TYR A 37 -2.47 19.82 27.28
C TYR A 37 -3.58 19.46 28.26
N ASN A 38 -4.08 20.49 28.96
CA ASN A 38 -5.31 20.44 29.73
C ASN A 38 -6.50 20.28 28.78
N ARG A 39 -7.35 19.28 29.00
CA ARG A 39 -8.76 19.35 28.62
C ARG A 39 -9.63 18.98 29.81
N CYS A 40 -10.52 19.93 30.11
CA CYS A 40 -11.47 19.94 31.20
C CYS A 40 -12.32 18.68 31.27
N SER A 41 -12.35 18.06 32.44
CA SER A 41 -13.42 17.19 32.91
C SER A 41 -14.28 17.99 33.88
N ASN A 42 -15.46 18.43 33.43
CA ASN A 42 -16.57 18.82 34.29
C ASN A 42 -17.84 18.78 33.47
N LEU A 43 -18.68 17.77 33.71
CA LEU A 43 -20.15 17.84 33.68
C LEU A 43 -20.72 16.51 34.18
N ARG A 44 -20.96 16.48 35.50
CA ARG A 44 -22.08 15.72 36.09
C ARG A 44 -23.36 16.43 35.66
N SER A 45 -24.39 15.67 35.26
CA SER A 45 -25.79 15.84 35.71
C SER A 45 -26.78 15.16 34.75
N SER A 46 -27.86 14.67 35.35
CA SER A 46 -29.18 14.38 34.79
C SER A 46 -29.33 13.15 33.87
N ARG A 47 -29.69 12.04 34.53
CA ARG A 47 -30.68 11.08 34.01
C ARG A 47 -31.99 11.83 33.76
N SER A 48 -32.40 11.94 32.50
CA SER A 48 -33.79 12.21 32.11
C SER A 48 -34.28 11.05 31.26
N SER A 49 -35.32 10.39 31.76
CA SER A 49 -36.14 9.43 31.05
C SER A 49 -36.93 10.15 29.96
N PHE A 50 -36.50 10.01 28.71
CA PHE A 50 -37.30 10.38 27.55
C PHE A 50 -38.02 9.14 27.03
N SER A 51 -39.34 9.11 27.24
CA SER A 51 -40.26 8.22 26.54
C SER A 51 -40.44 8.76 25.11
N CYS A 52 -39.81 8.13 24.13
CA CYS A 52 -40.15 8.35 22.73
C CYS A 52 -41.47 7.65 22.42
N SER A 53 -42.47 8.45 22.04
CA SER A 53 -43.74 8.02 21.48
C SER A 53 -43.52 7.24 20.18
N GLU A 54 -44.18 6.09 20.11
CA GLU A 54 -44.28 5.24 18.92
C GLU A 54 -44.88 6.03 17.76
N THR A 55 -44.08 6.25 16.72
CA THR A 55 -44.61 6.62 15.40
C THR A 55 -45.02 5.34 14.68
N ASN A 56 -46.32 5.25 14.38
CA ASN A 56 -46.91 4.17 13.57
C ASN A 56 -46.34 4.22 12.14
N ASN A 57 -45.24 3.52 11.91
CA ASN A 57 -44.77 3.22 10.56
C ASN A 57 -45.53 1.99 10.03
N ASN A 58 -46.70 2.23 9.44
CA ASN A 58 -47.26 1.33 8.45
C ASN A 58 -46.40 1.44 7.18
N ALA A 59 -45.24 0.79 7.17
CA ALA A 59 -44.48 0.62 5.94
C ALA A 59 -45.27 -0.33 5.03
N GLN A 60 -45.88 0.26 4.00
CA GLN A 60 -46.55 -0.47 2.94
C GLN A 60 -45.47 -1.20 2.15
N ILE A 61 -45.39 -2.53 2.29
CA ILE A 61 -44.47 -3.37 1.54
C ILE A 61 -45.01 -3.45 0.11
N PHE A 62 -44.46 -2.64 -0.79
CA PHE A 62 -44.77 -2.71 -2.21
C PHE A 62 -44.21 -4.02 -2.78
N THR A 63 -45.05 -4.74 -3.53
CA THR A 63 -44.61 -5.94 -4.24
C THR A 63 -43.79 -5.53 -5.46
N ILE A 64 -42.89 -6.41 -5.92
CA ILE A 64 -42.03 -6.17 -7.09
C ILE A 64 -42.86 -5.85 -8.35
N GLU A 65 -44.08 -6.38 -8.44
CA GLU A 65 -45.00 -6.11 -9.55
C GLU A 65 -45.52 -4.66 -9.53
N GLU A 66 -45.75 -4.08 -8.35
CA GLU A 66 -46.17 -2.69 -8.20
C GLU A 66 -45.05 -1.70 -8.53
N LEU A 67 -43.80 -2.10 -8.34
CA LEU A 67 -42.61 -1.28 -8.65
C LEU A 67 -42.12 -1.43 -10.10
N ARG A 68 -42.63 -2.40 -10.86
CA ARG A 68 -42.21 -2.67 -12.24
C ARG A 68 -42.31 -1.43 -13.17
N PRO A 69 -43.39 -0.64 -13.17
CA PRO A 69 -43.50 0.54 -14.03
C PRO A 69 -42.44 1.62 -13.73
N ASP A 70 -42.13 1.81 -12.44
CA ASP A 70 -41.14 2.79 -12.00
C ASP A 70 -39.71 2.33 -12.33
N ILE A 71 -39.43 1.03 -12.19
CA ILE A 71 -38.16 0.44 -12.61
C ILE A 71 -37.95 0.62 -14.12
N GLU A 72 -38.98 0.36 -14.93
CA GLU A 72 -38.92 0.55 -16.39
C GLU A 72 -38.68 2.02 -16.76
N LYS A 73 -39.34 2.96 -16.06
CA LYS A 73 -39.14 4.40 -16.24
C LYS A 73 -37.70 4.83 -15.91
N VAL A 74 -37.14 4.34 -14.80
CA VAL A 74 -35.74 4.61 -14.42
C VAL A 74 -34.76 4.03 -15.45
N GLN A 75 -35.02 2.82 -15.94
CA GLN A 75 -34.19 2.20 -16.98
C GLN A 75 -34.25 2.96 -18.30
N ALA A 76 -35.42 3.48 -18.68
CA ALA A 76 -35.57 4.31 -19.88
C ALA A 76 -34.76 5.61 -19.78
N VAL A 77 -34.81 6.29 -18.62
CA VAL A 77 -34.01 7.50 -18.36
C VAL A 77 -32.52 7.20 -18.41
N LYS A 78 -32.05 6.11 -17.79
CA LYS A 78 -30.65 5.67 -17.87
C LYS A 78 -30.20 5.42 -19.31
N LYS A 79 -31.00 4.70 -20.09
CA LYS A 79 -30.70 4.44 -21.52
C LYS A 79 -30.64 5.75 -22.34
N ALA A 80 -31.55 6.68 -22.10
CA ALA A 80 -31.56 7.98 -22.77
C ALA A 80 -30.33 8.84 -22.39
N PHE A 81 -29.95 8.83 -21.12
CA PHE A 81 -28.77 9.53 -20.61
C PHE A 81 -27.49 8.99 -21.26
N VAL A 82 -27.27 7.67 -21.25
CA VAL A 82 -26.08 7.06 -21.86
C VAL A 82 -25.99 7.37 -23.35
N ARG A 83 -27.10 7.33 -24.08
CA ARG A 83 -27.13 7.71 -25.51
C ARG A 83 -26.77 9.17 -25.75
N ARG A 84 -27.24 10.10 -24.90
CA ARG A 84 -26.90 11.54 -25.01
C ARG A 84 -25.46 11.79 -24.60
N PHE A 85 -25.01 11.18 -23.51
CA PHE A 85 -23.63 11.26 -23.04
C PHE A 85 -22.66 10.80 -24.13
N TRP A 86 -22.89 9.63 -24.73
CA TRP A 86 -22.04 9.08 -25.80
C TRP A 86 -22.01 9.95 -27.06
N LYS A 87 -23.12 10.61 -27.41
CA LYS A 87 -23.17 11.56 -28.54
C LYS A 87 -22.33 12.82 -28.30
N VAL A 88 -22.23 13.28 -27.04
CA VAL A 88 -21.50 14.50 -26.67
C VAL A 88 -20.03 14.18 -26.39
N SER A 89 -19.75 13.22 -25.51
CA SER A 89 -18.39 12.85 -25.13
C SER A 89 -17.63 12.14 -26.24
N GLY A 90 -18.32 11.32 -27.06
CA GLY A 90 -17.72 10.67 -28.22
C GLY A 90 -17.29 11.67 -29.30
N ARG A 91 -18.07 12.74 -29.54
CA ARG A 91 -17.70 13.78 -30.51
C ARG A 91 -16.48 14.58 -30.06
N GLU A 92 -16.42 14.95 -28.79
CA GLU A 92 -15.28 15.71 -28.25
C GLU A 92 -14.02 14.85 -28.16
N ALA A 93 -14.14 13.56 -27.83
CA ALA A 93 -13.03 12.61 -27.90
C ALA A 93 -12.49 12.46 -29.34
N VAL A 94 -13.37 12.33 -30.34
CA VAL A 94 -12.96 12.24 -31.76
C VAL A 94 -12.30 13.53 -32.24
N LYS A 95 -12.81 14.71 -31.86
CA LYS A 95 -12.17 16.00 -32.18
C LYS A 95 -10.78 16.12 -31.56
N THR A 96 -10.63 15.70 -30.29
CA THR A 96 -9.36 15.78 -29.56
C THR A 96 -8.32 14.85 -30.19
N ILE A 97 -8.71 13.62 -30.53
CA ILE A 97 -7.83 12.65 -31.22
C ILE A 97 -7.45 13.14 -32.62
N SER A 98 -8.40 13.74 -33.35
CA SER A 98 -8.15 14.28 -34.69
C SER A 98 -7.21 15.49 -34.67
N ALA A 99 -7.40 16.41 -33.71
CA ALA A 99 -6.53 17.55 -33.50
C ALA A 99 -5.10 17.11 -33.12
N ALA A 100 -4.97 16.14 -32.20
CA ALA A 100 -3.67 15.59 -31.81
C ALA A 100 -2.94 14.94 -33.00
N ARG A 101 -3.65 14.23 -33.88
CA ARG A 101 -3.08 13.65 -35.10
C ARG A 101 -2.63 14.71 -36.10
N LEU A 102 -3.41 15.77 -36.29
CA LEU A 102 -3.03 16.89 -37.18
C LEU A 102 -1.78 17.60 -36.68
N SER A 103 -1.66 17.85 -35.37
CA SER A 103 -0.45 18.44 -34.78
C SER A 103 0.79 17.56 -34.95
N GLN A 104 0.64 16.23 -34.87
CA GLN A 104 1.76 15.29 -35.11
C GLN A 104 2.19 15.22 -36.58
N LEU A 105 1.29 15.48 -37.52
CA LEU A 105 1.63 15.54 -38.94
C LEU A 105 2.34 16.86 -39.28
N ALA A 106 1.86 17.98 -38.72
CA ALA A 106 2.50 19.28 -38.88
C ALA A 106 3.95 19.28 -38.37
N SER A 107 4.21 18.71 -37.18
CA SER A 107 5.57 18.63 -36.64
C SER A 107 6.50 17.71 -37.45
N LYS A 108 5.95 16.67 -38.10
CA LYS A 108 6.70 15.82 -39.02
C LYS A 108 7.07 16.51 -40.33
N GLU A 109 6.21 17.39 -40.83
CA GLU A 109 6.53 18.20 -42.02
C GLU A 109 7.59 19.25 -41.70
N GLU A 110 7.51 19.91 -40.54
CA GLU A 110 8.53 20.87 -40.09
C GLU A 110 9.91 20.22 -39.93
N MET A 111 9.98 19.00 -39.38
CA MET A 111 11.23 18.23 -39.30
C MET A 111 11.83 17.91 -40.67
N LYS A 112 11.00 17.57 -41.66
CA LYS A 112 11.50 17.31 -43.03
C LYS A 112 12.06 18.57 -43.70
N VAL A 113 11.49 19.73 -43.40
CA VAL A 113 11.97 21.01 -43.94
C VAL A 113 13.32 21.38 -43.32
N THR A 114 13.50 21.19 -42.02
CA THR A 114 14.78 21.45 -41.33
C THR A 114 15.87 20.48 -41.75
N ASP A 115 15.58 19.19 -41.90
CA ASP A 115 16.55 18.19 -42.36
C ASP A 115 17.07 18.51 -43.77
N ASN A 116 16.19 18.94 -44.68
CA ASN A 116 16.58 19.38 -46.03
C ASN A 116 17.41 20.68 -46.02
N LEU A 117 17.14 21.60 -45.08
CA LEU A 117 17.92 22.83 -44.92
C LEU A 117 19.32 22.55 -44.39
N VAL A 118 19.45 21.62 -43.44
CA VAL A 118 20.73 21.21 -42.84
C VAL A 118 21.59 20.45 -43.86
N LEU A 119 20.99 19.55 -44.65
CA LEU A 119 21.68 18.85 -45.74
C LEU A 119 22.17 19.83 -46.82
N GLY A 120 21.35 20.80 -47.21
CA GLY A 120 21.75 21.84 -48.16
C GLY A 120 22.89 22.75 -47.65
N GLN A 121 22.98 23.00 -46.34
CA GLN A 121 24.10 23.74 -45.75
C GLN A 121 25.38 22.90 -45.64
N ALA A 122 25.27 21.60 -45.38
CA ALA A 122 26.41 20.68 -45.33
C ALA A 122 27.07 20.52 -46.71
N GLU A 123 26.29 20.41 -47.78
CA GLU A 123 26.81 20.34 -49.15
C GLU A 123 27.50 21.64 -49.60
N ARG A 124 27.02 22.81 -49.15
CA ARG A 124 27.67 24.10 -49.40
C ARG A 124 29.01 24.22 -48.66
N LYS A 125 29.14 23.65 -47.46
CA LYS A 125 30.40 23.63 -46.70
C LYS A 125 31.43 22.67 -47.31
N MET A 126 31.00 21.53 -47.86
CA MET A 126 31.93 20.59 -48.50
C MET A 126 32.53 21.10 -49.82
N LYS A 127 31.85 21.99 -50.56
CA LYS A 127 32.40 22.57 -51.81
C LYS A 127 33.47 23.65 -51.59
N LEU A 128 33.69 24.13 -50.36
CA LEU A 128 34.60 25.23 -50.05
C LEU A 128 35.96 24.79 -49.46
N HIS A 129 36.22 23.50 -49.30
CA HIS A 129 37.52 22.99 -48.83
C HIS A 129 38.07 21.91 -49.77
N ARG A 130 38.84 22.34 -50.78
CA ARG A 130 39.85 21.48 -51.42
C ARG A 130 41.12 21.50 -50.55
N PRO A 131 41.71 20.36 -50.19
CA PRO A 131 42.96 20.36 -49.45
C PRO A 131 44.13 20.66 -50.39
N ARG A 132 44.89 21.71 -50.07
CA ARG A 132 46.30 21.81 -50.50
C ARG A 132 47.16 21.02 -49.51
N LYS A 133 48.10 20.28 -50.10
CA LYS A 133 49.14 19.47 -49.47
C LYS A 133 49.85 20.27 -48.36
N GLU A 134 50.04 19.64 -47.19
CA GLU A 134 51.29 19.71 -46.42
C GLU A 134 51.21 18.75 -45.23
N PHE A 135 52.05 17.72 -45.29
CA PHE A 135 52.22 16.67 -44.29
C PHE A 135 53.70 16.73 -43.89
N ALA A 136 54.02 17.29 -42.72
CA ALA A 136 55.24 17.02 -41.93
C ALA A 136 55.44 18.08 -40.84
N TRP A 137 54.93 17.85 -39.62
CA TRP A 137 55.61 18.19 -38.36
C TRP A 137 54.68 17.93 -37.16
N TRP A 138 54.87 16.82 -36.45
CA TRP A 138 54.84 16.74 -34.98
C TRP A 138 55.04 15.28 -34.51
N ARG A 139 56.30 14.94 -34.22
CA ARG A 139 56.68 13.87 -33.29
C ARG A 139 57.89 14.34 -32.51
N SER A 140 57.68 14.88 -31.31
CA SER A 140 58.63 14.78 -30.19
C SER A 140 58.17 15.57 -28.97
N ARG A 141 58.45 14.99 -27.80
CA ARG A 141 58.36 15.53 -26.42
C ARG A 141 57.04 15.31 -25.67
N VAL A 142 56.95 14.16 -25.00
CA VAL A 142 56.79 14.12 -23.53
C VAL A 142 57.59 12.92 -23.01
N SER A 143 58.71 13.18 -22.35
CA SER A 143 59.43 12.21 -21.51
C SER A 143 59.30 12.67 -20.06
N PHE A 144 58.56 11.93 -19.25
CA PHE A 144 58.47 12.14 -17.80
C PHE A 144 59.71 11.57 -17.12
N GLY A 145 60.53 12.44 -16.52
CA GLY A 145 61.66 12.06 -15.68
C GLY A 145 61.22 11.82 -14.24
N ILE A 146 61.30 10.58 -13.77
CA ILE A 146 61.19 10.23 -12.35
C ILE A 146 62.56 10.48 -11.71
N ARG A 147 62.66 11.50 -10.85
CA ARG A 147 63.87 11.80 -10.06
C ARG A 147 63.63 11.43 -8.59
N LYS A 148 64.34 10.39 -8.17
CA LYS A 148 64.43 9.86 -6.80
C LYS A 148 65.29 10.83 -5.95
N ARG A 149 64.77 11.33 -4.82
CA ARG A 149 65.60 11.89 -3.73
C ARG A 149 65.19 11.26 -2.40
N ARG A 150 66.20 10.71 -1.72
CA ARG A 150 66.18 10.28 -0.32
C ARG A 150 66.48 11.48 0.59
N GLY A 151 66.00 11.41 1.83
CA GLY A 151 66.72 11.88 3.00
C GLY A 151 66.16 13.13 3.67
N GLU A 152 65.97 13.02 5.00
CA GLU A 152 65.73 14.08 5.99
C GLU A 152 64.25 14.53 6.08
N GLY A 153 63.53 14.39 7.19
CA GLY A 153 63.94 14.51 8.59
C GLY A 153 63.39 15.84 9.13
N LEU A 154 62.07 15.97 9.28
CA LEU A 154 61.48 17.20 9.84
C LEU A 154 60.33 16.92 10.82
N LYS A 155 60.56 17.43 12.03
CA LYS A 155 59.68 17.46 13.19
C LYS A 155 58.36 18.17 12.87
N LEU A 156 57.25 17.53 13.23
CA LEU A 156 55.93 18.14 13.30
C LEU A 156 55.82 18.94 14.61
N SER A 157 55.79 20.26 14.51
CA SER A 157 55.27 21.16 15.54
C SER A 157 53.93 21.72 15.07
N LEU A 158 52.87 21.38 15.79
CA LEU A 158 51.55 22.01 15.66
C LEU A 158 51.58 23.41 16.30
N PRO A 159 50.95 24.43 15.70
CA PRO A 159 50.46 25.56 16.46
C PRO A 159 48.94 25.48 16.66
N HIS A 160 48.54 25.79 17.88
CA HIS A 160 47.17 26.09 18.29
C HIS A 160 46.65 27.38 17.65
N GLY A 161 45.34 27.36 17.34
CA GLY A 161 44.41 28.45 17.57
C GLY A 161 44.31 29.54 16.49
N SER A 162 43.15 29.64 15.82
CA SER A 162 42.29 30.84 15.87
C SER A 162 41.05 30.75 14.94
N CYS A 163 39.98 31.30 15.51
CA CYS A 163 38.65 31.73 15.06
C CYS A 163 38.23 31.65 13.57
N PHE A 164 37.02 31.10 13.40
CA PHE A 164 36.13 31.17 12.24
C PHE A 164 35.49 32.57 12.10
N HIS A 165 35.50 33.17 10.89
CA HIS A 165 34.48 34.12 10.38
C HIS A 165 34.57 34.30 8.84
N GLY A 166 33.42 34.27 8.15
CA GLY A 166 33.13 34.89 6.82
C GLY A 166 33.63 34.17 5.55
N THR A 167 32.81 33.43 4.77
CA THR A 167 31.83 33.81 3.72
C THR A 167 32.36 33.97 2.27
N SER A 168 31.66 33.29 1.34
CA SER A 168 31.39 33.69 -0.06
C SER A 168 32.39 33.40 -1.21
N SER A 169 32.80 32.15 -1.42
CA SER A 169 33.49 31.78 -2.69
C SER A 169 32.96 30.54 -3.40
N CYS A 170 32.08 29.74 -2.79
CA CYS A 170 31.58 28.50 -3.42
C CYS A 170 30.36 28.68 -4.34
N HIS A 171 29.71 29.84 -4.37
CA HIS A 171 28.49 30.05 -5.17
C HIS A 171 28.75 30.39 -6.65
N ARG A 172 29.91 30.97 -7.01
CA ARG A 172 30.18 31.38 -8.40
C ARG A 172 30.64 30.24 -9.31
N LEU A 173 31.28 29.20 -8.77
CA LEU A 173 31.70 28.03 -9.55
C LEU A 173 30.53 27.10 -9.89
N PHE A 174 29.50 27.05 -9.05
CA PHE A 174 28.32 26.20 -9.29
C PHE A 174 27.38 26.79 -10.36
N ILE A 175 27.21 28.11 -10.39
CA ILE A 175 26.38 28.79 -11.40
C ILE A 175 27.03 28.75 -12.79
N SER A 176 28.37 28.84 -12.86
CA SER A 176 29.09 28.77 -14.14
C SER A 176 29.02 27.38 -14.78
N TRP A 177 29.06 26.31 -13.98
CA TRP A 177 28.92 24.93 -14.48
C TRP A 177 27.47 24.60 -14.90
N ALA A 178 26.48 25.12 -14.16
CA ALA A 178 25.07 24.97 -14.50
C ALA A 178 24.69 25.72 -15.80
N LEU A 179 25.24 26.92 -16.02
CA LEU A 179 24.96 27.71 -17.23
C LEU A 179 25.69 27.18 -18.48
N LEU A 180 26.85 26.54 -18.32
CA LEU A 180 27.54 25.88 -19.44
C LEU A 180 26.79 24.62 -19.93
N SER A 181 26.09 23.95 -19.01
CA SER A 181 25.31 22.73 -19.30
C SER A 181 23.98 23.03 -20.02
N TYR A 182 23.42 24.23 -19.82
CA TYR A 182 22.12 24.61 -20.40
C TYR A 182 22.19 25.09 -21.86
N ASN A 183 23.34 25.58 -22.34
CA ASN A 183 23.44 26.22 -23.66
C ASN A 183 23.97 25.32 -24.79
N LEU A 184 24.36 24.07 -24.51
CA LEU A 184 24.98 23.20 -25.53
C LEU A 184 24.08 22.09 -26.09
N PHE A 185 22.92 21.79 -25.49
CA PHE A 185 22.03 20.73 -25.98
C PHE A 185 20.54 21.00 -25.67
N PRO A 186 19.78 21.64 -26.58
CA PRO A 186 18.38 21.99 -26.30
C PRO A 186 17.38 20.81 -26.36
N HIS A 187 17.80 19.57 -26.65
CA HIS A 187 16.88 18.42 -26.78
C HIS A 187 17.34 17.10 -26.15
N THR A 188 18.20 17.13 -25.15
CA THR A 188 18.38 15.95 -24.28
C THR A 188 17.42 16.07 -23.10
N VAL A 189 16.38 15.25 -23.10
CA VAL A 189 15.67 14.87 -21.87
C VAL A 189 16.74 14.47 -20.87
N THR A 190 16.95 15.28 -19.84
CA THR A 190 17.79 14.92 -18.71
C THR A 190 17.15 13.71 -18.07
N HIS A 191 17.63 12.52 -18.45
CA HIS A 191 17.59 11.37 -17.57
C HIS A 191 18.23 11.85 -16.28
N VAL A 192 17.42 12.18 -15.27
CA VAL A 192 17.88 12.17 -13.89
C VAL A 192 18.24 10.71 -13.65
N GLY A 193 19.48 10.38 -14.01
CA GLY A 193 20.03 9.04 -13.94
C GLY A 193 20.10 8.69 -12.48
N PHE A 194 19.05 8.04 -11.97
CA PHE A 194 19.22 7.17 -10.83
C PHE A 194 20.25 6.14 -11.28
N CYS A 195 21.51 6.34 -10.86
CA CYS A 195 22.59 5.38 -11.07
C CYS A 195 22.18 4.09 -10.34
N THR A 196 21.48 3.22 -11.04
CA THR A 196 21.46 1.82 -10.65
C THR A 196 22.83 1.28 -11.00
N ASP A 197 23.59 0.77 -10.03
CA ASP A 197 24.87 0.08 -10.24
C ASP A 197 24.72 -1.28 -10.98
N LEU A 198 23.72 -1.38 -11.86
CA LEU A 198 23.39 -2.53 -12.67
C LEU A 198 23.84 -2.26 -14.10
N THR A 199 24.52 -3.23 -14.69
CA THR A 199 24.73 -3.27 -16.13
C THR A 199 23.38 -3.41 -16.87
N PRO A 200 23.27 -2.96 -18.13
CA PRO A 200 22.06 -3.15 -18.93
C PRO A 200 21.59 -4.62 -19.00
N GLU A 201 22.52 -5.56 -19.07
CA GLU A 201 22.25 -7.01 -19.10
C GLU A 201 21.68 -7.52 -17.78
N GLU A 202 22.25 -7.09 -16.64
CA GLU A 202 21.73 -7.42 -15.32
C GLU A 202 20.33 -6.86 -15.11
N HIS A 203 20.11 -5.60 -15.50
CA HIS A 203 18.81 -4.95 -15.43
C HIS A 203 17.78 -5.75 -16.25
N LYS A 204 18.10 -6.06 -17.52
CA LYS A 204 17.22 -6.86 -18.39
C LYS A 204 16.90 -8.23 -17.77
N LYS A 205 17.91 -8.94 -17.26
CA LYS A 205 17.72 -10.25 -16.64
C LYS A 205 16.79 -10.19 -15.42
N LEU A 206 16.98 -9.20 -14.54
CA LEU A 206 16.13 -9.01 -13.37
C LEU A 206 14.69 -8.71 -13.77
N VAL A 207 14.49 -7.80 -14.73
CA VAL A 207 13.15 -7.46 -15.23
C VAL A 207 12.43 -8.69 -15.78
N GLU A 208 13.09 -9.45 -16.66
CA GLU A 208 12.49 -10.67 -17.24
C GLU A 208 12.16 -11.71 -16.16
N SER A 209 13.05 -11.90 -15.17
CA SER A 209 12.81 -12.85 -14.08
C SER A 209 11.64 -12.47 -13.17
N ALA A 210 11.32 -11.19 -13.06
CA ALA A 210 10.27 -10.69 -12.17
C ALA A 210 8.88 -10.63 -12.84
N LYS A 211 8.79 -10.64 -14.18
CA LYS A 211 7.51 -10.57 -14.91
C LYS A 211 6.48 -11.61 -14.47
N PRO A 212 6.82 -12.91 -14.27
CA PRO A 212 5.84 -13.90 -13.83
C PRO A 212 5.23 -13.58 -12.45
N LEU A 213 5.95 -12.84 -11.62
CA LEU A 213 5.55 -12.51 -10.24
C LEU A 213 4.51 -11.38 -10.19
N CYS A 214 4.35 -10.61 -11.28
CA CYS A 214 3.40 -9.49 -11.36
C CYS A 214 1.94 -9.90 -11.21
N GLY A 215 1.59 -11.17 -11.43
CA GLY A 215 0.23 -11.68 -11.24
C GLY A 215 -0.20 -11.73 -9.77
N SER A 216 0.75 -11.76 -8.85
CA SER A 216 0.53 -11.92 -7.40
C SER A 216 0.65 -10.61 -6.63
N VAL A 217 1.10 -9.55 -7.31
CA VAL A 217 1.22 -8.20 -6.77
C VAL A 217 -0.01 -7.40 -7.16
N VAL A 218 -0.72 -6.91 -6.15
CA VAL A 218 -1.99 -6.21 -6.31
C VAL A 218 -1.86 -4.76 -5.92
N ARG A 219 -2.68 -3.95 -6.55
CA ARG A 219 -2.82 -2.55 -6.22
C ARG A 219 -3.84 -2.40 -5.12
N ILE A 220 -3.50 -1.69 -4.05
CA ILE A 220 -4.49 -1.18 -3.10
C ILE A 220 -5.02 0.14 -3.66
N ILE A 221 -6.32 0.27 -3.75
CA ILE A 221 -7.03 1.47 -4.21
C ILE A 221 -7.88 1.98 -3.05
N GLU A 222 -7.65 3.22 -2.64
CA GLU A 222 -8.50 3.93 -1.70
C GLU A 222 -9.45 4.83 -2.48
N VAL A 223 -10.74 4.65 -2.26
CA VAL A 223 -11.80 5.45 -2.88
C VAL A 223 -12.47 6.34 -1.83
N ASP A 224 -12.85 7.55 -2.24
CA ASP A 224 -13.66 8.43 -1.41
C ASP A 224 -15.16 8.08 -1.49
N LYS A 225 -16.00 8.94 -0.91
CA LYS A 225 -17.47 8.77 -0.91
C LYS A 225 -18.10 8.91 -2.30
N ASN A 226 -17.38 9.52 -3.25
CA ASN A 226 -17.81 9.70 -4.63
C ASN A 226 -17.24 8.60 -5.55
N GLU A 227 -16.63 7.57 -4.98
CA GLU A 227 -15.90 6.50 -5.70
C GLU A 227 -14.67 7.01 -6.48
N GLU A 228 -14.17 8.21 -6.17
CA GLU A 228 -12.96 8.75 -6.76
C GLU A 228 -11.72 8.17 -6.07
N VAL A 229 -10.70 7.82 -6.85
CA VAL A 229 -9.47 7.27 -6.31
C VAL A 229 -8.63 8.38 -5.69
N ILE A 230 -8.52 8.36 -4.36
CA ILE A 230 -7.76 9.34 -3.57
C ILE A 230 -6.40 8.83 -3.09
N GLY A 231 -6.21 7.51 -3.14
CA GLY A 231 -5.01 6.88 -2.61
C GLY A 231 -4.69 5.56 -3.31
N THR A 232 -3.41 5.19 -3.26
CA THR A 232 -2.96 3.92 -3.82
C THR A 232 -1.73 3.42 -3.08
N GLY A 233 -1.69 2.11 -2.89
CA GLY A 233 -0.56 1.38 -2.35
C GLY A 233 -0.35 0.07 -3.10
N THR A 234 0.56 -0.76 -2.59
CA THR A 234 0.83 -2.09 -3.13
C THR A 234 0.64 -3.12 -2.03
N ALA A 235 0.13 -4.30 -2.39
CA ALA A 235 0.14 -5.48 -1.56
C ALA A 235 0.52 -6.70 -2.40
N PHE A 236 0.78 -7.83 -1.77
CA PHE A 236 1.07 -9.07 -2.47
C PHE A 236 0.55 -10.31 -1.77
N LEU A 237 0.19 -11.32 -2.57
CA LEU A 237 -0.41 -12.56 -2.12
C LEU A 237 0.64 -13.50 -1.49
N VAL A 238 0.47 -13.83 -0.22
CA VAL A 238 1.32 -14.80 0.50
C VAL A 238 0.64 -16.15 0.71
N TYR A 239 -0.68 -16.20 0.65
CA TYR A 239 -1.43 -17.44 0.78
C TYR A 239 -2.75 -17.37 0.05
N ARG A 240 -3.19 -18.51 -0.47
CA ARG A 240 -4.50 -18.69 -1.08
C ARG A 240 -5.03 -20.04 -0.66
N ASP A 241 -6.26 -20.05 -0.15
CA ASP A 241 -7.03 -21.28 0.01
C ASP A 241 -7.83 -21.50 -1.28
N ASP A 242 -7.50 -22.58 -1.98
CA ASP A 242 -8.15 -22.92 -3.26
C ASP A 242 -9.62 -23.33 -3.08
N GLY A 243 -9.99 -23.81 -1.89
CA GLY A 243 -11.38 -24.17 -1.56
C GLY A 243 -12.27 -22.94 -1.42
N SER A 244 -11.95 -22.05 -0.48
CA SER A 244 -12.73 -20.82 -0.24
C SER A 244 -12.43 -19.68 -1.21
N LYS A 245 -11.41 -19.81 -2.07
CA LYS A 245 -10.86 -18.75 -2.93
C LYS A 245 -10.47 -17.49 -2.14
N ARG A 246 -10.13 -17.65 -0.87
CA ARG A 246 -9.66 -16.56 -0.01
C ARG A 246 -8.14 -16.42 -0.15
N GLY A 247 -7.68 -15.20 -0.34
CA GLY A 247 -6.26 -14.83 -0.33
C GLY A 247 -5.89 -14.04 0.91
N LEU A 248 -4.66 -14.24 1.40
CA LEU A 248 -4.02 -13.40 2.41
C LEU A 248 -2.94 -12.54 1.77
N PHE A 249 -2.95 -11.26 2.11
CA PHE A 249 -2.10 -10.24 1.50
C PHE A 249 -1.29 -9.48 2.55
N LEU A 250 -0.01 -9.28 2.26
CA LEU A 250 0.89 -8.43 3.04
C LEU A 250 1.06 -7.06 2.38
N THR A 251 1.20 -6.04 3.22
CA THR A 251 1.40 -4.64 2.84
C THR A 251 1.99 -3.86 4.02
N CYS A 252 2.36 -2.60 3.80
CA CYS A 252 2.62 -1.65 4.86
C CYS A 252 1.33 -1.20 5.56
N GLU A 253 1.42 -0.92 6.87
CA GLU A 253 0.29 -0.44 7.68
C GLU A 253 -0.16 0.95 7.27
N HIS A 254 0.78 1.80 6.85
CA HIS A 254 0.45 3.17 6.49
C HIS A 254 -0.38 3.30 5.21
N ASN A 255 -0.52 2.23 4.42
CA ASN A 255 -1.52 2.17 3.35
C ASN A 255 -2.97 2.20 3.90
N PHE A 256 -3.15 2.14 5.24
CA PHE A 256 -4.42 2.09 5.96
C PHE A 256 -4.52 3.11 7.12
N LEU A 257 -3.69 4.17 7.18
CA LEU A 257 -3.60 5.09 8.34
C LEU A 257 -4.95 5.68 8.81
N ASN A 258 -5.88 5.93 7.88
CA ASN A 258 -7.14 6.62 8.16
C ASN A 258 -8.34 5.69 8.34
N ASP A 259 -8.13 4.38 8.27
CA ASP A 259 -9.21 3.42 8.13
C ASP A 259 -8.93 2.22 9.02
N SER A 260 -9.67 2.10 10.12
CA SER A 260 -9.51 1.01 11.09
C SER A 260 -9.97 -0.35 10.56
N ASP A 261 -10.87 -0.36 9.58
CA ASP A 261 -11.60 -1.55 9.18
C ASP A 261 -11.28 -1.99 7.74
N GLY A 262 -10.59 -1.15 6.96
CA GLY A 262 -10.39 -1.37 5.52
C GLY A 262 -11.59 -0.92 4.67
N LYS A 263 -12.54 -0.19 5.26
CA LYS A 263 -13.74 0.30 4.57
C LYS A 263 -13.38 1.42 3.59
N GLY A 264 -13.77 1.24 2.33
CA GLY A 264 -13.41 2.16 1.25
C GLY A 264 -12.07 1.82 0.58
N LYS A 265 -11.50 0.65 0.87
CA LYS A 265 -10.33 0.11 0.18
C LYS A 265 -10.68 -1.18 -0.55
N VAL A 266 -10.15 -1.30 -1.75
CA VAL A 266 -10.27 -2.48 -2.60
C VAL A 266 -8.89 -2.83 -3.13
N ILE A 267 -8.68 -4.09 -3.50
CA ILE A 267 -7.52 -4.49 -4.29
C ILE A 267 -7.90 -4.70 -5.76
N ARG A 268 -6.92 -4.50 -6.64
CA ARG A 268 -7.04 -4.81 -8.07
C ARG A 268 -5.80 -5.54 -8.56
N PHE A 269 -6.00 -6.62 -9.30
CA PHE A 269 -4.93 -7.39 -9.94
C PHE A 269 -4.47 -6.71 -11.24
N SER A 270 -3.22 -6.97 -11.63
CA SER A 270 -2.59 -6.38 -12.83
C SER A 270 -3.34 -6.66 -14.13
N ASN A 271 -3.95 -7.85 -14.23
CA ASN A 271 -4.65 -8.31 -15.43
C ASN A 271 -6.18 -8.12 -15.36
N GLY A 272 -6.69 -7.38 -14.37
CA GLY A 272 -8.13 -7.28 -14.13
C GLY A 272 -8.61 -5.86 -13.90
N ASP A 273 -9.82 -5.56 -14.37
CA ASP A 273 -10.55 -4.34 -14.02
C ASP A 273 -11.47 -4.53 -12.79
N LYS A 274 -11.59 -5.77 -12.29
CA LYS A 274 -12.40 -6.10 -11.12
C LYS A 274 -11.74 -5.61 -9.83
N ASN A 275 -12.52 -4.90 -9.02
CA ASN A 275 -12.19 -4.56 -7.64
C ASN A 275 -12.58 -5.71 -6.72
N TYR A 276 -11.73 -6.02 -5.77
CA TYR A 276 -11.99 -7.01 -4.73
C TYR A 276 -11.98 -6.28 -3.38
N PRO A 277 -13.12 -6.23 -2.67
CA PRO A 277 -13.18 -5.58 -1.36
C PRO A 277 -12.33 -6.33 -0.35
N ILE A 278 -11.71 -5.58 0.55
CA ILE A 278 -11.01 -6.17 1.69
C ILE A 278 -12.06 -6.80 2.62
N GLU A 279 -11.87 -8.08 2.93
CA GLU A 279 -12.79 -8.81 3.78
C GLU A 279 -12.53 -8.50 5.26
N GLU A 280 -11.31 -8.74 5.73
CA GLU A 280 -10.91 -8.54 7.12
C GLU A 280 -9.45 -8.10 7.18
N ILE A 281 -9.14 -7.20 8.10
CA ILE A 281 -7.76 -6.92 8.48
C ILE A 281 -7.42 -7.80 9.69
N LEU A 282 -6.64 -8.83 9.42
CA LEU A 282 -6.34 -9.87 10.39
C LEU A 282 -5.36 -9.39 11.45
N TYR A 283 -4.39 -8.58 11.02
CA TYR A 283 -3.34 -8.09 11.90
C TYR A 283 -2.74 -6.76 11.44
N ARG A 284 -2.38 -5.91 12.41
CA ARG A 284 -1.69 -4.62 12.19
C ARG A 284 -0.58 -4.44 13.20
N HIS A 285 0.59 -4.02 12.72
CA HIS A 285 1.72 -3.64 13.58
C HIS A 285 2.24 -2.25 13.23
N LYS A 286 1.63 -1.22 13.82
CA LYS A 286 1.95 0.20 13.56
C LYS A 286 3.42 0.56 13.68
N LYS A 287 4.14 -0.01 14.66
CA LYS A 287 5.56 0.31 14.90
C LYS A 287 6.52 -0.25 13.86
N ARG A 288 6.14 -1.37 13.23
CA ARG A 288 6.92 -2.03 12.16
C ARG A 288 6.32 -1.75 10.79
N ASP A 289 5.23 -0.98 10.74
CA ASP A 289 4.54 -0.59 9.54
C ASP A 289 4.16 -1.81 8.66
N LEU A 290 3.59 -2.84 9.29
CA LEU A 290 3.17 -4.08 8.63
C LEU A 290 1.67 -4.33 8.85
N LEU A 291 1.01 -4.86 7.84
CA LEU A 291 -0.41 -5.22 7.88
C LEU A 291 -0.68 -6.48 7.06
N LEU A 292 -1.50 -7.37 7.61
CA LEU A 292 -2.00 -8.57 6.95
C LEU A 292 -3.53 -8.50 6.86
N PHE A 293 -4.07 -8.73 5.66
CA PHE A 293 -5.50 -8.70 5.40
C PHE A 293 -5.95 -9.84 4.48
N SER A 294 -7.24 -10.14 4.50
CA SER A 294 -7.87 -11.16 3.66
C SER A 294 -8.76 -10.55 2.58
N VAL A 295 -8.89 -11.27 1.47
CA VAL A 295 -9.79 -10.95 0.35
C VAL A 295 -10.41 -12.24 -0.18
N LYS A 296 -11.70 -12.23 -0.48
CA LYS A 296 -12.45 -13.37 -1.03
C LYS A 296 -12.57 -13.34 -2.55
N ASP A 297 -12.91 -14.50 -3.10
CA ASP A 297 -13.23 -14.71 -4.52
C ASP A 297 -12.11 -14.26 -5.47
N ILE A 298 -10.85 -14.37 -5.03
CA ILE A 298 -9.70 -13.95 -5.83
C ILE A 298 -9.43 -14.95 -6.98
N PRO A 299 -8.94 -14.47 -8.13
CA PRO A 299 -8.60 -15.35 -9.26
C PRO A 299 -7.44 -16.27 -8.90
N GLU A 300 -7.22 -17.28 -9.73
CA GLU A 300 -6.03 -18.12 -9.62
C GLU A 300 -4.78 -17.33 -9.95
N CYS A 301 -3.83 -17.34 -9.02
CA CYS A 301 -2.58 -16.61 -9.12
C CYS A 301 -1.51 -17.29 -8.25
N GLN A 302 -0.25 -17.12 -8.64
CA GLN A 302 0.89 -17.71 -7.95
C GLN A 302 0.99 -17.14 -6.52
N ARG A 303 1.30 -17.97 -5.54
CA ARG A 303 1.65 -17.48 -4.19
C ARG A 303 3.11 -17.08 -4.17
N LEU A 304 3.43 -15.92 -3.60
CA LEU A 304 4.82 -15.50 -3.45
C LEU A 304 5.45 -16.17 -2.23
N GLN A 305 6.62 -16.76 -2.44
CA GLN A 305 7.40 -17.40 -1.38
C GLN A 305 8.27 -16.35 -0.69
N LEU A 306 8.34 -16.40 0.64
CA LEU A 306 9.27 -15.61 1.41
C LEU A 306 10.58 -16.39 1.55
N SER A 307 11.69 -15.70 1.33
CA SER A 307 13.02 -16.28 1.43
C SER A 307 13.53 -16.28 2.86
N SER A 308 14.23 -17.34 3.24
CA SER A 308 15.10 -17.38 4.43
C SER A 308 16.56 -17.08 4.09
N ASP A 309 16.87 -16.78 2.82
CA ASP A 309 18.23 -16.54 2.39
C ASP A 309 18.83 -15.32 3.10
N LYS A 310 20.11 -15.44 3.43
CA LYS A 310 20.88 -14.32 3.93
C LYS A 310 20.93 -13.22 2.87
N VAL A 311 20.71 -11.99 3.30
CA VAL A 311 20.79 -10.77 2.47
C VAL A 311 22.16 -10.13 2.70
N GLU A 312 22.88 -9.86 1.61
CA GLU A 312 24.25 -9.32 1.62
C GLU A 312 24.37 -8.09 0.72
N ILE A 313 25.32 -7.21 1.03
CA ILE A 313 25.60 -6.02 0.23
C ILE A 313 25.93 -6.40 -1.23
N GLY A 314 25.35 -5.67 -2.17
CA GLY A 314 25.56 -5.88 -3.60
C GLY A 314 24.66 -6.93 -4.24
N ASP A 315 23.88 -7.67 -3.43
CA ASP A 315 22.85 -8.59 -3.91
C ASP A 315 21.92 -7.90 -4.91
N LYS A 316 21.64 -8.58 -6.02
CA LYS A 316 20.73 -8.10 -7.06
C LYS A 316 19.30 -8.31 -6.62
N VAL A 317 18.53 -7.24 -6.62
CA VAL A 317 17.16 -7.26 -6.12
C VAL A 317 16.23 -6.51 -7.05
N VAL A 318 14.93 -6.72 -6.90
CA VAL A 318 13.90 -6.07 -7.70
C VAL A 318 12.66 -5.82 -6.86
N ILE A 319 12.12 -4.61 -6.93
CA ILE A 319 10.80 -4.29 -6.38
C ILE A 319 9.77 -4.48 -7.50
N VAL A 320 8.66 -5.15 -7.19
CA VAL A 320 7.50 -5.19 -8.09
C VAL A 320 6.33 -4.51 -7.38
N GLY A 321 5.88 -3.36 -7.87
CA GLY A 321 4.82 -2.61 -7.19
C GLY A 321 4.20 -1.50 -8.03
N TYR A 322 3.06 -0.97 -7.59
CA TYR A 322 2.33 0.04 -8.34
C TYR A 322 2.90 1.42 -8.06
N SER A 323 3.36 2.09 -9.11
CA SER A 323 3.79 3.48 -9.02
C SER A 323 2.58 4.42 -9.18
N SER A 324 2.56 5.49 -8.40
CA SER A 324 1.60 6.57 -8.50
C SER A 324 2.31 7.91 -8.41
N PRO A 325 3.09 8.27 -9.45
CA PRO A 325 3.77 9.54 -9.46
C PRO A 325 2.73 10.67 -9.45
N THR A 326 2.97 11.67 -8.62
CA THR A 326 2.19 12.91 -8.69
C THR A 326 2.77 13.73 -9.83
N LEU A 327 1.97 14.08 -10.85
CA LEU A 327 2.38 15.10 -11.81
C LEU A 327 1.90 16.45 -11.34
N HIS A 328 2.81 17.42 -11.40
CA HIS A 328 2.45 18.81 -11.39
C HIS A 328 1.97 19.17 -12.79
N LEU A 329 0.67 19.49 -12.94
CA LEU A 329 0.20 20.14 -14.16
C LEU A 329 0.69 21.59 -14.18
N ASN A 330 0.81 22.16 -15.37
CA ASN A 330 1.31 23.53 -15.58
C ASN A 330 0.44 24.61 -14.89
N ASN A 331 -0.80 24.28 -14.50
CA ASN A 331 -1.71 25.16 -13.77
C ASN A 331 -1.54 25.10 -12.23
N GLY A 332 -0.56 24.33 -11.73
CA GLY A 332 -0.35 24.13 -10.30
C GLY A 332 -1.27 23.07 -9.67
N GLU A 333 -2.19 22.48 -10.43
CA GLU A 333 -3.01 21.36 -9.95
C GLU A 333 -2.19 20.07 -9.93
N LEU A 334 -2.31 19.32 -8.83
CA LEU A 334 -1.75 17.98 -8.72
C LEU A 334 -2.71 17.03 -9.41
N MET A 335 -2.39 16.61 -10.63
CA MET A 335 -3.10 15.49 -11.22
C MET A 335 -2.43 14.22 -10.71
N HIS A 336 -3.18 13.46 -9.91
CA HIS A 336 -2.83 12.07 -9.66
C HIS A 336 -2.89 11.35 -11.02
N LEU A 337 -1.70 11.11 -11.59
CA LEU A 337 -1.54 10.57 -12.93
C LEU A 337 -2.34 9.28 -13.03
N VAL A 338 -3.03 9.15 -14.18
CA VAL A 338 -3.68 7.95 -14.71
C VAL A 338 -3.18 6.70 -14.00
N LEU A 339 -4.09 6.10 -13.23
CA LEU A 339 -3.92 4.84 -12.51
C LEU A 339 -3.13 3.85 -13.39
N VAL A 340 -1.82 3.72 -13.13
CA VAL A 340 -1.00 2.74 -13.87
C VAL A 340 -1.61 1.37 -13.59
N LYS A 341 -2.13 0.73 -14.63
CA LYS A 341 -2.84 -0.56 -14.52
C LYS A 341 -1.88 -1.72 -14.30
N ALA A 342 -0.63 -1.57 -14.73
CA ALA A 342 0.41 -2.57 -14.54
C ALA A 342 1.36 -2.19 -13.39
N PRO A 343 1.88 -3.18 -12.64
CA PRO A 343 2.93 -2.92 -11.66
C PRO A 343 4.24 -2.54 -12.36
N SER A 344 4.98 -1.63 -11.76
CA SER A 344 6.34 -1.31 -12.14
C SER A 344 7.30 -2.38 -11.62
N ILE A 345 8.28 -2.75 -12.44
CA ILE A 345 9.39 -3.61 -12.05
C ILE A 345 10.62 -2.72 -11.93
N LEU A 346 11.20 -2.64 -10.73
CA LEU A 346 12.21 -1.66 -10.35
C LEU A 346 13.46 -2.39 -9.83
N PRO A 347 14.42 -2.73 -10.71
CA PRO A 347 15.66 -3.39 -10.32
C PRO A 347 16.58 -2.49 -9.48
N GLY A 348 17.41 -3.10 -8.64
CA GLY A 348 18.42 -2.43 -7.86
C GLY A 348 19.39 -3.42 -7.19
N ARG A 349 20.08 -2.92 -6.16
CA ARG A 349 20.98 -3.70 -5.30
C ARG A 349 20.72 -3.44 -3.83
N ILE A 350 21.12 -4.38 -2.99
CA ILE A 350 21.28 -4.13 -1.55
C ILE A 350 22.45 -3.19 -1.33
N ALA A 351 22.18 -2.10 -0.60
CA ALA A 351 23.12 -1.01 -0.39
C ALA A 351 23.93 -1.12 0.91
N ALA A 352 23.35 -1.78 1.92
CA ALA A 352 23.96 -1.96 3.23
C ALA A 352 23.50 -3.29 3.84
N ASP A 353 24.26 -3.80 4.81
CA ASP A 353 23.86 -4.98 5.57
C ASP A 353 22.51 -4.71 6.27
N PRO A 354 21.61 -5.71 6.36
CA PRO A 354 20.40 -5.58 7.16
C PRO A 354 20.74 -5.20 8.59
N PHE A 355 19.98 -4.26 9.17
CA PHE A 355 20.21 -3.81 10.54
C PHE A 355 18.91 -3.73 11.32
N GLY A 356 18.98 -4.08 12.61
CA GLY A 356 17.88 -3.92 13.56
C GLY A 356 17.75 -2.47 14.03
N LYS A 357 16.51 -1.98 14.17
CA LYS A 357 16.27 -0.69 14.82
C LYS A 357 16.58 -0.77 16.31
N LYS A 358 17.17 0.28 16.88
CA LYS A 358 17.57 0.31 18.30
C LYS A 358 16.38 0.17 19.25
N GLU A 359 15.23 0.68 18.86
CA GLU A 359 14.01 0.66 19.65
C GLU A 359 13.28 -0.69 19.62
N ASP A 360 13.58 -1.53 18.62
CA ASP A 360 12.94 -2.82 18.40
C ASP A 360 13.92 -3.77 17.71
N GLN A 361 14.58 -4.62 18.51
CA GLN A 361 15.59 -5.57 18.02
C GLN A 361 15.03 -6.57 16.98
N HIS A 362 13.71 -6.72 16.90
CA HIS A 362 13.04 -7.60 15.95
C HIS A 362 12.55 -6.85 14.70
N HIS A 363 12.82 -5.55 14.60
CA HIS A 363 12.56 -4.72 13.44
C HIS A 363 13.85 -4.53 12.64
N GLU A 364 14.12 -5.50 11.76
CA GLU A 364 15.23 -5.48 10.82
C GLU A 364 14.81 -4.80 9.50
N VAL A 365 15.64 -3.88 9.03
CA VAL A 365 15.43 -3.08 7.83
C VAL A 365 16.53 -3.37 6.81
N ILE A 366 16.15 -3.40 5.55
CA ILE A 366 17.00 -3.61 4.38
C ILE A 366 17.09 -2.27 3.61
N HIS A 367 18.30 -1.80 3.35
CA HIS A 367 18.56 -0.66 2.48
C HIS A 367 18.87 -1.12 1.06
N ASN A 368 18.20 -0.52 0.08
CA ASN A 368 18.36 -0.86 -1.33
C ASN A 368 18.35 0.36 -2.26
N THR A 369 18.85 0.17 -3.48
CA THR A 369 18.96 1.21 -4.52
C THR A 369 17.83 1.20 -5.55
N CYS A 370 16.77 0.40 -5.36
CA CYS A 370 15.67 0.33 -6.32
C CYS A 370 14.98 1.70 -6.45
N ALA A 371 14.54 2.07 -7.65
CA ALA A 371 13.93 3.37 -7.93
C ALA A 371 12.44 3.46 -7.47
N GLY A 372 12.15 3.10 -6.22
CA GLY A 372 10.82 3.17 -5.63
C GLY A 372 10.26 4.60 -5.62
N SER A 373 8.95 4.72 -5.87
CA SER A 373 8.20 5.98 -5.86
C SER A 373 6.96 5.90 -4.95
N LYS A 374 6.22 7.00 -4.82
CA LYS A 374 4.89 6.98 -4.17
C LYS A 374 4.01 5.89 -4.80
N GLY A 375 3.24 5.18 -3.98
CA GLY A 375 2.42 4.03 -4.36
C GLY A 375 3.10 2.66 -4.23
N CYS A 376 4.44 2.60 -4.28
CA CYS A 376 5.18 1.33 -4.18
C CYS A 376 5.27 0.82 -2.73
N SER A 377 4.79 1.57 -1.75
CA SER A 377 4.71 1.11 -0.36
C SER A 377 3.91 -0.19 -0.26
N GLY A 378 4.45 -1.15 0.49
CA GLY A 378 3.91 -2.50 0.64
C GLY A 378 4.32 -3.46 -0.49
N ALA A 379 5.11 -3.00 -1.46
CA ALA A 379 5.60 -3.86 -2.55
C ALA A 379 6.61 -4.90 -2.06
N PRO A 380 6.58 -6.13 -2.57
CA PRO A 380 7.61 -7.12 -2.30
C PRO A 380 8.95 -6.72 -2.93
N LEU A 381 10.03 -6.90 -2.16
CA LEU A 381 11.42 -6.83 -2.61
C LEU A 381 11.92 -8.25 -2.83
N PHE A 382 12.30 -8.59 -4.06
CA PHE A 382 12.72 -9.94 -4.42
C PHE A 382 14.24 -10.08 -4.55
N LYS A 383 14.74 -11.26 -4.18
CA LYS A 383 16.06 -11.81 -4.50
C LYS A 383 15.84 -13.23 -5.03
N ASN A 384 16.40 -13.57 -6.19
CA ASN A 384 16.29 -14.91 -6.78
C ASN A 384 14.84 -15.45 -6.95
N GLY A 385 13.85 -14.56 -7.14
CA GLY A 385 12.44 -14.95 -7.31
C GLY A 385 11.66 -15.11 -6.00
N GLU A 386 12.31 -14.98 -4.85
CA GLU A 386 11.69 -15.04 -3.53
C GLU A 386 11.69 -13.66 -2.86
N VAL A 387 10.71 -13.41 -2.02
CA VAL A 387 10.56 -12.14 -1.30
C VAL A 387 11.53 -12.12 -0.12
N ILE A 388 12.39 -11.12 -0.04
CA ILE A 388 13.32 -10.89 1.09
C ILE A 388 12.89 -9.72 1.99
N GLY A 389 11.95 -8.89 1.54
CA GLY A 389 11.40 -7.81 2.34
C GLY A 389 10.20 -7.11 1.72
N ILE A 390 9.66 -6.13 2.44
CA ILE A 390 8.48 -5.35 2.09
C ILE A 390 8.87 -3.88 2.04
N HIS A 391 8.78 -3.25 0.88
CA HIS A 391 9.20 -1.86 0.68
C HIS A 391 8.34 -0.90 1.49
N LEU A 392 8.96 -0.12 2.39
CA LEU A 392 8.28 0.85 3.24
C LEU A 392 8.01 2.15 2.49
N ALA A 393 9.08 2.88 2.22
CA ALA A 393 9.02 4.19 1.63
C ALA A 393 10.38 4.58 1.05
N ALA A 394 10.33 5.64 0.26
CA ALA A 394 11.49 6.29 -0.29
C ALA A 394 11.88 7.51 0.58
N ASP A 395 13.04 7.45 1.25
CA ASP A 395 13.75 8.68 1.58
C ASP A 395 14.56 9.14 0.35
N LYS A 396 14.85 10.43 0.21
CA LYS A 396 15.48 11.04 -0.97
C LYS A 396 16.78 10.33 -1.39
N THR A 397 17.51 9.73 -0.45
CA THR A 397 18.81 9.11 -0.67
C THR A 397 18.81 7.58 -0.66
N TRP A 398 17.90 6.93 0.09
CA TRP A 398 17.87 5.47 0.24
C TRP A 398 16.44 4.94 0.28
N ARG A 399 16.25 3.68 -0.13
CA ARG A 399 14.97 2.98 0.00
C ARG A 399 15.06 1.96 1.10
N GLU A 400 14.05 1.95 1.96
CA GLU A 400 13.93 0.99 3.05
C GLU A 400 12.91 -0.10 2.71
N ALA A 401 13.20 -1.32 3.17
CA ALA A 401 12.25 -2.41 3.20
C ALA A 401 12.32 -3.10 4.57
N VAL A 402 11.18 -3.53 5.10
CA VAL A 402 11.14 -4.40 6.29
C VAL A 402 11.55 -5.80 5.86
N SER A 403 12.50 -6.41 6.56
CA SER A 403 12.97 -7.75 6.20
C SER A 403 11.91 -8.83 6.47
N VAL A 404 12.02 -9.97 5.77
CA VAL A 404 11.18 -11.15 6.05
C VAL A 404 11.37 -11.67 7.47
N ASN A 405 12.56 -11.55 8.08
CA ASN A 405 12.76 -11.94 9.47
C ASN A 405 11.83 -11.18 10.42
N THR A 406 11.65 -9.87 10.17
CA THR A 406 10.70 -9.05 10.91
C THR A 406 9.26 -9.51 10.70
N VAL A 407 8.89 -9.89 9.48
CA VAL A 407 7.57 -10.44 9.14
C VAL A 407 7.32 -11.76 9.88
N LEU A 408 8.29 -12.67 9.88
CA LEU A 408 8.21 -13.95 10.58
C LEU A 408 8.01 -13.75 12.09
N HIS A 409 8.81 -12.87 12.69
CA HIS A 409 8.69 -12.54 14.10
C HIS A 409 7.31 -11.96 14.43
N MET A 410 6.82 -11.06 13.58
CA MET A 410 5.49 -10.47 13.71
C MET A 410 4.37 -11.53 13.65
N LEU A 411 4.46 -12.48 12.72
CA LEU A 411 3.47 -13.57 12.62
C LEU A 411 3.49 -14.48 13.84
N ARG A 412 4.66 -14.78 14.39
CA ARG A 412 4.79 -15.56 15.64
C ARG A 412 4.17 -14.82 16.83
N GLU A 413 4.48 -13.53 17.00
CA GLU A 413 3.86 -12.68 18.02
C GLU A 413 2.33 -12.69 17.92
N TRP A 414 1.81 -12.53 16.70
CA TRP A 414 0.37 -12.55 16.47
C TRP A 414 -0.27 -13.90 16.80
N LEU A 415 0.38 -15.00 16.44
CA LEU A 415 -0.11 -16.34 16.72
C LEU A 415 0.06 -16.75 18.19
N ASN A 416 0.71 -15.94 19.02
CA ASN A 416 1.16 -16.28 20.38
C ASN A 416 2.06 -17.52 20.41
N LYS A 417 2.80 -17.76 19.32
CA LYS A 417 3.88 -18.75 19.32
C LYS A 417 5.09 -18.07 19.95
N GLY A 418 5.67 -18.72 20.97
CA GLY A 418 6.85 -18.20 21.66
C GLY A 418 8.03 -17.93 20.71
N LYS A 419 9.16 -17.49 21.24
CA LYS A 419 10.33 -17.10 20.43
C LYS A 419 11.06 -18.28 19.75
N ASN A 420 10.54 -19.50 19.82
CA ASN A 420 11.22 -20.65 19.22
C ASN A 420 11.24 -20.49 17.69
N ASN A 421 12.42 -20.68 17.11
CA ASN A 421 12.72 -20.24 15.74
C ASN A 421 12.34 -21.25 14.66
N ASP A 422 11.72 -22.37 15.02
CA ASP A 422 11.63 -23.53 14.13
C ASP A 422 10.36 -23.55 13.26
N ASP A 423 9.34 -22.76 13.58
CA ASP A 423 8.13 -22.70 12.75
C ASP A 423 8.48 -22.14 11.37
N ALA A 424 8.18 -22.92 10.33
CA ALA A 424 8.30 -22.49 8.94
C ALA A 424 7.24 -21.44 8.61
N PHE A 425 7.55 -20.50 7.70
CA PHE A 425 6.61 -19.46 7.27
C PHE A 425 5.25 -20.01 6.84
N VAL A 426 5.27 -21.12 6.10
CA VAL A 426 4.07 -21.77 5.57
C VAL A 426 3.14 -22.21 6.70
N GLU A 427 3.69 -22.74 7.80
CA GLU A 427 2.92 -23.18 8.96
C GLU A 427 2.27 -22.00 9.68
N LEU A 428 3.03 -20.92 9.90
CA LEU A 428 2.50 -19.69 10.51
C LEU A 428 1.33 -19.14 9.69
N ILE A 429 1.51 -19.01 8.37
CA ILE A 429 0.48 -18.47 7.49
C ILE A 429 -0.75 -19.37 7.37
N MET A 430 -0.59 -20.69 7.33
CA MET A 430 -1.72 -21.61 7.37
C MET A 430 -2.52 -21.47 8.66
N GLU A 431 -1.85 -21.27 9.80
CA GLU A 431 -2.53 -21.02 11.06
C GLU A 431 -3.25 -19.66 11.08
N CYS A 432 -2.66 -18.63 10.47
CA CYS A 432 -3.32 -17.35 10.25
C CYS A 432 -4.59 -17.50 9.40
N ALA A 433 -4.53 -18.30 8.33
CA ALA A 433 -5.67 -18.60 7.48
C ALA A 433 -6.78 -19.33 8.26
N LYS A 434 -6.41 -20.36 9.05
CA LYS A 434 -7.35 -21.09 9.91
C LYS A 434 -8.05 -20.17 10.91
N LYS A 435 -7.30 -19.28 11.58
CA LYS A 435 -7.88 -18.27 12.50
C LYS A 435 -8.83 -17.30 11.79
N CYS A 436 -8.55 -16.96 10.52
CA CYS A 436 -9.46 -16.16 9.70
C CYS A 436 -10.78 -16.92 9.44
N ASP A 437 -10.72 -18.20 9.07
CA ASP A 437 -11.93 -19.02 8.86
C ASP A 437 -12.78 -19.17 10.13
N GLU A 438 -12.14 -19.36 11.29
CA GLU A 438 -12.83 -19.44 12.59
C GLU A 438 -13.56 -18.14 12.96
N ARG A 439 -12.99 -16.98 12.61
CA ARG A 439 -13.64 -15.67 12.82
C ARG A 439 -14.80 -15.42 11.88
N VAL A 440 -14.66 -15.78 10.61
CA VAL A 440 -15.72 -15.61 9.60
C VAL A 440 -16.91 -16.51 9.94
N THR A 441 -16.66 -17.76 10.32
CA THR A 441 -17.72 -18.72 10.69
C THR A 441 -18.44 -18.31 11.98
N SER A 442 -17.71 -17.82 12.99
CA SER A 442 -18.32 -17.30 14.22
C SER A 442 -19.13 -16.01 13.97
N SER A 443 -18.63 -15.06 13.17
CA SER A 443 -19.36 -13.84 12.82
C SER A 443 -20.64 -14.13 12.03
N SER A 444 -20.59 -15.08 11.08
CA SER A 444 -21.77 -15.53 10.33
C SER A 444 -22.81 -16.18 11.26
N SER A 445 -22.37 -16.95 12.25
CA SER A 445 -23.26 -17.58 13.23
C SER A 445 -23.96 -16.54 14.09
N TYR A 446 -23.24 -15.51 14.56
CA TYR A 446 -23.86 -14.40 15.30
C TYR A 446 -24.84 -13.61 14.44
N THR A 447 -24.50 -13.34 13.18
CA THR A 447 -25.40 -12.62 12.25
C THR A 447 -26.66 -13.44 11.99
N PHE A 448 -26.53 -14.76 11.82
CA PHE A 448 -27.67 -15.67 11.67
C PHE A 448 -28.52 -15.74 12.94
N ILE A 449 -27.90 -15.80 14.13
CA ILE A 449 -28.61 -15.75 15.41
C ILE A 449 -29.35 -14.42 15.59
N ILE A 450 -28.75 -13.28 15.22
CA ILE A 450 -29.40 -11.97 15.28
C ILE A 450 -30.58 -11.90 14.30
N LEU A 451 -30.40 -12.40 13.07
CA LEU A 451 -31.48 -12.50 12.07
C LEU A 451 -32.63 -13.37 12.57
N LEU A 452 -32.33 -14.57 13.10
CA LEU A 452 -33.34 -15.45 13.69
C LEU A 452 -34.03 -14.79 14.89
N SER A 453 -33.28 -14.07 15.73
CA SER A 453 -33.85 -13.36 16.88
C SER A 453 -34.80 -12.25 16.44
N ASN A 454 -34.45 -11.49 15.39
CA ASN A 454 -35.32 -10.46 14.83
C ASN A 454 -36.58 -11.05 14.20
N ILE A 455 -36.47 -12.16 13.46
CA ILE A 455 -37.62 -12.88 12.90
C ILE A 455 -38.56 -13.35 14.02
N LEU A 456 -38.01 -13.93 15.10
CA LEU A 456 -38.80 -14.37 16.25
C LEU A 456 -39.47 -13.20 16.99
N ILE A 457 -38.79 -12.05 17.11
CA ILE A 457 -39.37 -10.84 17.70
C ILE A 457 -40.56 -10.37 16.87
N ASP A 458 -40.44 -10.35 15.54
CA ASP A 458 -41.52 -9.96 14.63
C ASP A 458 -42.72 -10.91 14.72
N GLU A 459 -42.49 -12.23 14.80
CA GLU A 459 -43.55 -13.22 15.00
C GLU A 459 -44.30 -13.01 16.33
N VAL A 460 -43.57 -12.72 17.41
CA VAL A 460 -44.17 -12.43 18.73
C VAL A 460 -44.99 -11.14 18.67
N GLN A 461 -44.50 -10.10 17.98
CA GLN A 461 -45.25 -8.86 17.79
C GLN A 461 -46.53 -9.07 16.95
N ILE A 462 -46.46 -9.88 15.89
CA ILE A 462 -47.62 -10.27 15.07
C ILE A 462 -48.63 -11.04 15.92
N CYS A 463 -48.20 -12.03 16.70
CA CYS A 463 -49.06 -12.78 17.61
C CYS A 463 -49.75 -11.88 18.64
N ASN A 464 -49.02 -10.90 19.19
CA ASN A 464 -49.58 -9.93 20.13
C ASN A 464 -50.60 -8.99 19.47
N LYS A 465 -50.37 -8.55 18.23
CA LYS A 465 -51.35 -7.79 17.43
C LYS A 465 -52.62 -8.61 17.19
N ILE A 466 -52.50 -9.89 16.83
CA ILE A 466 -53.64 -10.80 16.62
C ILE A 466 -54.43 -10.99 17.92
N LYS A 467 -53.75 -11.26 19.04
CA LYS A 467 -54.40 -11.38 20.36
C LYS A 467 -55.15 -10.10 20.76
N LYS A 468 -54.56 -8.93 20.52
CA LYS A 468 -55.20 -7.63 20.80
C LYS A 468 -56.44 -7.42 19.94
N LYS A 469 -56.39 -7.76 18.65
CA LYS A 469 -57.54 -7.68 17.73
C LYS A 469 -58.65 -8.67 18.11
N ALA A 470 -58.29 -9.90 18.48
CA ALA A 470 -59.24 -10.91 18.95
C ALA A 470 -59.94 -10.48 20.25
N ARG A 471 -59.22 -9.92 21.22
CA ARG A 471 -59.82 -9.36 22.45
C ARG A 471 -60.80 -8.23 22.15
N GLY A 472 -60.46 -7.33 21.22
CA GLY A 472 -61.36 -6.26 20.79
C GLY A 472 -62.65 -6.80 20.14
N LEU A 473 -62.55 -7.85 19.31
CA LEU A 473 -63.71 -8.50 18.70
C LEU A 473 -64.60 -9.21 19.75
N ILE A 474 -64.00 -9.87 20.75
CA ILE A 474 -64.73 -10.52 21.85
C ILE A 474 -65.47 -9.46 22.68
N GLN A 475 -64.82 -8.35 23.05
CA GLN A 475 -65.47 -7.25 23.76
C GLN A 475 -66.64 -6.66 22.96
N LYS A 476 -66.45 -6.44 21.65
CA LYS A 476 -67.49 -5.93 20.77
C LYS A 476 -68.69 -6.90 20.67
N LYS A 477 -68.43 -8.20 20.54
CA LYS A 477 -69.48 -9.23 20.52
C LYS A 477 -70.25 -9.27 21.85
N ASN A 478 -69.57 -9.20 22.98
CA ASN A 478 -70.23 -9.19 24.30
C ASN A 478 -71.06 -7.91 24.52
N SER A 479 -70.60 -6.75 24.04
CA SER A 479 -71.37 -5.50 24.11
C SER A 479 -72.65 -5.49 23.28
N LEU A 480 -72.75 -6.34 22.25
CA LEU A 480 -73.93 -6.48 21.40
C LEU A 480 -74.93 -7.53 21.91
N ILE A 481 -74.46 -8.55 22.65
CA ILE A 481 -75.32 -9.63 23.16
C ILE A 481 -76.03 -9.23 24.46
N ILE A 482 -75.36 -8.47 25.34
CA ILE A 482 -75.91 -8.09 26.66
C ILE A 482 -77.17 -7.19 26.55
N PRO A 483 -77.27 -6.20 25.63
CA PRO A 483 -78.50 -5.41 25.49
C PRO A 483 -79.67 -6.18 24.87
N GLY A 484 -79.39 -7.22 24.06
CA GLY A 484 -80.42 -8.02 23.40
C GLY A 484 -81.15 -8.98 24.35
N MET A 485 -80.43 -9.62 25.28
CA MET A 485 -81.05 -10.54 26.23
C MET A 485 -81.88 -9.83 27.32
N ILE A 486 -81.56 -8.58 27.65
CA ILE A 486 -82.35 -7.78 28.62
C ILE A 486 -83.71 -7.37 28.03
N LYS A 487 -83.87 -7.32 26.70
CA LYS A 487 -85.17 -7.06 26.05
C LYS A 487 -86.08 -8.28 25.92
N VAL A 488 -85.54 -9.50 25.95
CA VAL A 488 -86.35 -10.74 25.84
C VAL A 488 -86.88 -11.20 27.21
N ALA A 489 -86.25 -10.81 28.32
CA ALA A 489 -86.70 -11.12 29.67
C ALA A 489 -87.73 -10.13 30.26
N ARG A 490 -88.25 -9.19 29.46
CA ARG A 490 -89.26 -8.19 29.86
C ARG A 490 -90.50 -8.15 28.94
N GLY A 491 -90.69 -9.19 28.13
CA GLY A 491 -91.89 -9.39 27.30
C GLY A 491 -92.85 -10.34 27.96
#